data_AF-A0A0S8JCD2-F1
#
_entry.id   AF-A0A0S8JCD2-F1
#
_cell.length_a   1.000
_cell.length_b   1.000
_cell.length_c   1.000
_cell.angle_alpha   90.00
_cell.angle_beta   90.00
_cell.angle_gamma   90.00
#
_symmetry.space_group_name_H-M   'P 1'
#
loop_
_entity.id
_entity.type
_entity.pdbx_description
1 polymer ?
#
loop_
_entity_poly.entity_id
_entity_poly.type
_entity_poly.pdbx_seq_one_letter_code
_entity_poly.pdbx_strand_id
1 'polypeptide(L)' 'MEEMIREDHPMESYLRMDRIPHIWCPTCGIGTTVSCFISALKKYEQKSLDQVVVVSGIGCTGRV' A
#
# COMPACT_ATOMS: atom_id res chain seq x y z
N MET A 1 28.42 13.59 -6.10
CA MET A 1 27.13 13.46 -5.41
C MET A 1 26.18 12.95 -6.48
N GLU A 2 26.20 11.63 -6.72
CA GLU A 2 25.34 11.02 -7.74
C GLU A 2 23.90 11.09 -7.26
N GLU A 3 23.05 11.81 -8.01
CA GLU A 3 21.61 11.70 -7.89
C GLU A 3 21.21 10.26 -8.24
N MET A 4 20.88 9.49 -7.21
CA MET A 4 20.36 8.16 -7.36
C MET A 4 18.91 8.28 -7.84
N ILE A 5 18.69 8.10 -9.15
CA ILE A 5 17.35 8.03 -9.74
C ILE A 5 16.61 6.88 -9.05
N ARG A 6 15.71 7.21 -8.14
CA ARG A 6 14.90 6.22 -7.43
C ARG A 6 13.71 5.91 -8.34
N GLU A 7 13.72 4.73 -8.97
CA GLU A 7 12.51 4.24 -9.63
C GLU A 7 11.45 3.98 -8.55
N ASP A 8 10.37 4.76 -8.58
CA ASP A 8 9.26 4.61 -7.65
C ASP A 8 8.63 3.23 -7.83
N HIS A 9 8.28 2.60 -6.70
CA HIS A 9 7.68 1.27 -6.77
C HIS A 9 6.31 1.37 -7.46
N PRO A 10 5.90 0.43 -8.34
CA PRO A 10 4.63 0.55 -9.08
C PRO A 10 3.35 0.63 -8.21
N MET A 11 3.44 0.32 -6.91
CA MET A 11 2.35 0.42 -5.94
C MET A 11 2.45 1.63 -5.01
N GLU A 12 3.50 2.44 -5.15
CA GLU A 12 3.80 3.58 -4.29
C GLU A 12 2.64 4.58 -4.22
N SER A 13 2.00 4.89 -5.35
CA SER A 13 0.85 5.80 -5.42
C SER A 13 -0.41 5.31 -4.69
N TYR A 14 -0.47 4.02 -4.33
CA TYR A 14 -1.59 3.42 -3.60
C TYR A 14 -1.27 3.21 -2.11
N LEU A 15 -0.02 3.45 -1.71
CA LEU A 15 0.46 3.20 -0.36
C LEU A 15 0.74 4.53 0.36
N ARG A 16 0.65 4.49 1.69
CA ARG A 16 1.06 5.60 2.56
C ARG A 16 2.57 5.52 2.80
N MET A 17 3.34 6.18 1.94
CA MET A 17 4.80 6.09 1.98
C MET A 17 5.43 6.66 3.27
N ASP A 18 4.73 7.55 3.97
CA ASP A 18 5.10 8.00 5.32
C ASP A 18 5.08 6.87 6.38
N ARG A 19 4.47 5.73 6.05
CA ARG A 19 4.35 4.54 6.91
C ARG A 19 5.21 3.36 6.44
N ILE A 20 6.02 3.55 5.40
CA ILE A 20 6.99 2.56 4.92
C ILE A 20 8.37 2.92 5.49
N PRO A 21 9.12 1.97 6.09
CA PRO A 21 8.88 0.53 6.14
C PRO A 21 7.78 0.13 7.13
N HIS A 22 6.95 -0.85 6.73
CA HIS A 22 5.88 -1.37 7.57
C HIS A 22 6.41 -2.25 8.72
N ILE A 23 5.57 -2.47 9.74
CA ILE A 23 5.93 -3.28 10.92
C ILE A 23 5.65 -4.79 10.77
N TRP A 24 5.09 -5.23 9.64
CA TRP A 24 4.72 -6.63 9.46
C TRP A 24 5.94 -7.55 9.43
N CYS A 25 5.79 -8.73 10.05
CA CYS A 25 6.85 -9.74 10.08
C CYS A 25 7.25 -10.21 8.67
N PRO A 26 8.48 -10.70 8.48
CA PRO A 26 8.84 -11.42 7.26
C PRO A 26 7.83 -12.53 6.98
N THR A 27 7.41 -12.69 5.73
CA THR A 27 6.40 -13.67 5.29
C THR A 27 4.98 -13.47 5.83
N CYS A 28 4.67 -12.31 6.42
CA CYS A 28 3.31 -11.99 6.85
C CYS A 28 2.33 -11.91 5.67
N GLY A 29 1.19 -12.60 5.78
CA GLY A 29 0.15 -12.61 4.75
C GLY A 29 -0.53 -11.26 4.49
N ILE A 30 -0.38 -10.29 5.39
CA ILE A 30 -0.96 -8.94 5.23
C ILE A 30 -0.43 -8.27 3.97
N GLY A 31 0.87 -8.40 3.67
CA GLY A 31 1.47 -7.83 2.46
C GLY A 31 0.83 -8.38 1.17
N THR A 32 0.52 -9.69 1.15
CA THR A 32 -0.20 -10.33 0.04
C THR A 32 -1.62 -9.80 -0.08
N THR A 33 -2.34 -9.65 1.03
CA THR A 33 -3.70 -9.09 1.04
C THR A 33 -3.72 -7.65 0.53
N VAL A 34 -2.78 -6.80 0.97
CA VAL A 34 -2.67 -5.41 0.50
C VAL A 34 -2.33 -5.34 -0.99
N SER A 35 -1.40 -6.16 -1.46
CA SER A 35 -1.06 -6.24 -2.89
C SER A 35 -2.26 -6.65 -3.75
N CYS A 36 -3.06 -7.60 -3.28
CA CYS A 36 -4.29 -8.03 -3.94
C CYS A 36 -5.35 -6.91 -3.97
N PHE A 37 -5.55 -6.22 -2.84
CA PHE A 37 -6.47 -5.09 -2.74
C PHE A 37 -6.09 -3.94 -3.69
N ILE A 38 -4.81 -3.54 -3.71
CA ILE A 38 -4.31 -2.52 -4.64
C ILE A 38 -4.51 -2.95 -6.10
N SER A 39 -4.26 -4.22 -6.41
CA SER A 39 -4.46 -4.75 -7.77
C SER A 39 -5.94 -4.70 -8.17
N ALA A 40 -6.87 -4.92 -7.24
CA ALA A 40 -8.30 -4.76 -7.48
C ALA A 40 -8.68 -3.28 -7.66
N LEU A 41 -8.16 -2.37 -6.83
CA LEU A 41 -8.37 -0.93 -6.98
C LEU A 41 -7.86 -0.40 -8.31
N LYS A 42 -6.69 -0.85 -8.77
CA LYS A 42 -6.15 -0.51 -10.09
C LYS A 42 -7.08 -0.90 -11.23
N LYS A 43 -7.72 -2.06 -11.14
CA LYS A 43 -8.73 -2.52 -12.13
C LYS A 43 -10.05 -1.78 -12.00
N TYR A 44 -10.31 -1.20 -10.83
CA TYR A 44 -11.52 -0.43 -10.55
C TYR A 44 -11.29 1.05 -10.92
N GLU A 45 -11.17 1.32 -12.22
CA GLU A 45 -10.88 2.65 -12.78
C GLU A 45 -11.99 3.69 -12.57
N GLN A 46 -13.15 3.29 -12.04
CA GLN A 46 -14.35 4.13 -11.96
C GLN A 46 -14.33 5.17 -10.84
N LYS A 47 -13.43 5.07 -9.85
CA LYS A 47 -13.37 6.01 -8.72
C LYS A 47 -11.96 6.50 -8.46
N SER A 48 -11.83 7.81 -8.23
CA SER A 48 -10.61 8.41 -7.71
C SER A 48 -10.26 7.80 -6.34
N LEU A 49 -8.97 7.70 -6.01
CA LEU A 49 -8.50 7.32 -4.68
C LEU A 49 -9.04 8.26 -3.58
N ASP A 50 -9.39 9.50 -3.91
CA ASP A 50 -10.02 10.46 -2.98
C ASP A 50 -11.41 10.01 -2.51
N GLN A 51 -12.03 9.06 -3.22
CA GLN A 51 -13.33 8.49 -2.89
C GLN A 51 -13.21 7.12 -2.20
N VAL A 52 -12.00 6.70 -1.85
CA VAL A 52 -11.73 5.43 -1.18
C VAL A 52 -11.35 5.68 0.27
N VAL A 53 -12.11 5.09 1.19
CA VAL A 53 -11.80 5.09 2.63
C VAL A 53 -11.53 3.67 3.08
N VAL A 54 -10.36 3.44 3.66
CA VAL A 54 -9.99 2.17 4.28
C VAL A 54 -10.16 2.33 5.79
N VAL A 55 -11.00 1.48 6.39
CA VAL A 55 -11.27 1.49 7.84
C VAL A 55 -10.78 0.18 8.43
N SER A 56 -10.00 0.25 9.51
CA SER A 56 -9.40 -0.91 10.15
C SER A 56 -9.65 -0.93 11.65
N GLY A 57 -9.55 -2.11 12.27
CA GLY A 57 -9.58 -2.28 13.72
C GLY A 57 -8.20 -2.09 14.38
N ILE A 58 -8.06 -2.63 15.59
CA ILE A 58 -6.81 -2.65 16.35
C ILE A 58 -6.06 -3.97 16.08
N GLY A 59 -4.79 -3.88 15.69
CA GLY A 59 -3.92 -5.04 15.44
C GLY A 59 -2.90 -4.80 14.34
N CYS A 60 -2.12 -5.83 13.96
CA CYS A 60 -1.15 -5.73 12.86
C CYS A 60 -1.82 -5.39 11.52
N THR A 61 -3.03 -5.92 11.29
CA THR A 61 -3.90 -5.58 10.15
C THR A 61 -4.45 -4.16 10.23
N GLY A 62 -4.45 -3.54 11.41
CA GLY A 62 -4.83 -2.14 11.62
C GLY A 62 -3.79 -1.13 11.11
N ARG A 63 -2.74 -1.60 10.44
CA ARG A 63 -1.68 -0.80 9.81
C ARG A 63 -1.70 -0.89 8.28
N VAL A 64 -2.77 -1.46 7.73
CA VAL A 64 -3.07 -1.42 6.29
C VAL A 64 -3.44 0.01 5.88
#